data_AF-A0A131XDN8-F1
#
_entry.id   AF-A0A131XDN8-F1
#
_cell.length_a   1.000
_cell.length_b   1.000
_cell.length_c   1.000
_cell.angle_alpha   90.00
_cell.angle_beta   90.00
_cell.angle_gamma   90.00
#
_symmetry.space_group_name_H-M   'P 1'
#
loop_
_entity.id
_entity.type
_entity.pdbx_description
1 polymer ?
#
loop_
_entity_poly.entity_id
_entity_poly.type
_entity_poly.pdbx_seq_one_letter_code
_entity_poly.pdbx_strand_id
1 'polypeptide(L)'
;MYSEWLVLPVTEDAKERSTSVLQKFPCAAGRNVVAAVLHSLASNLGINIAKCEPSTLVSDIEVNWCMEVICFGLRLPLTEHEAIRDCVHVYCEWMQALTQPKPCVPKPVQDDANQYFRRMLRHLYNLFEPREDSQTDMISRQAVLCHQVLRRLQTVAQESTKIEKETWDEILRFLLAVNDVLLAPPSRKDDMGSHMCERILTALFEVWLLACSRCFPSPNLWKTFRELCCTWRHRGALVEQWNRINLILTAAVLRLMYGHHYPELKLEDEAVSLVAELSGEQLAQAWYRFLHVLGNPVDLCRPELVSQTPGFYSLLEANDSIVDPFQSPCLAALPHIFHRAMMGIATLVDATLGISPVATEEDHPKLTSYSSTSSAGSGSVTSNTGSGTTTTPPHQRRGATRISAISNLKAGMSKPGVFSNIRSSTSSALAPAATTGASLAAAPLVPPPTPP
;
A
#
# COMPACT_ATOMS: atom_id res chain seq x y z
N MET A 1 -1.92 16.56 -15.14
CA MET A 1 -1.62 15.21 -15.72
C MET A 1 -2.84 14.30 -15.71
N TYR A 2 -3.59 14.18 -14.59
CA TYR A 2 -4.66 13.17 -14.47
C TYR A 2 -6.11 13.72 -14.43
N SER A 3 -6.34 14.98 -14.79
CA SER A 3 -7.66 15.62 -14.66
C SER A 3 -8.78 14.89 -15.42
N GLU A 4 -8.46 14.28 -16.56
CA GLU A 4 -9.42 13.63 -17.46
C GLU A 4 -9.68 12.15 -17.15
N TRP A 5 -8.83 11.52 -16.33
CA TRP A 5 -8.91 10.09 -16.03
C TRP A 5 -9.84 9.82 -14.85
N LEU A 6 -10.37 8.60 -14.71
CA LEU A 6 -11.25 8.25 -13.60
C LEU A 6 -10.45 7.63 -12.45
N VAL A 7 -10.91 7.92 -11.23
CA VAL A 7 -10.42 7.29 -10.00
C VAL A 7 -11.18 5.99 -9.84
N LEU A 8 -10.45 4.90 -9.67
CA LEU A 8 -11.06 3.59 -9.53
C LEU A 8 -11.47 3.37 -8.05
N PRO A 9 -12.70 2.90 -7.77
CA PRO A 9 -13.17 2.65 -6.40
C PRO A 9 -12.60 1.34 -5.85
N VAL A 10 -11.26 1.17 -5.88
CA VAL A 10 -10.58 -0.12 -5.66
C VAL A 10 -10.93 -0.80 -4.34
N THR A 11 -11.16 -0.04 -3.27
CA THR A 11 -11.49 -0.55 -1.94
C THR A 11 -12.94 -1.03 -1.86
N GLU A 12 -13.90 -0.28 -2.42
CA GLU A 12 -15.32 -0.68 -2.50
C GLU A 12 -15.47 -1.93 -3.37
N ASP A 13 -14.86 -1.89 -4.55
CA ASP A 13 -14.74 -2.99 -5.49
C ASP A 13 -14.16 -4.27 -4.87
N ALA A 14 -13.17 -4.12 -3.98
CA ALA A 14 -12.55 -5.24 -3.28
C ALA A 14 -13.50 -5.84 -2.23
N LYS A 15 -14.19 -5.00 -1.45
CA LYS A 15 -15.17 -5.43 -0.43
C LYS A 15 -16.33 -6.22 -1.04
N GLU A 16 -16.85 -5.79 -2.19
CA GLU A 16 -17.95 -6.48 -2.87
C GLU A 16 -17.51 -7.86 -3.39
N ARG A 17 -16.30 -7.92 -3.98
CA ARG A 17 -15.75 -9.12 -4.61
C ARG A 17 -15.07 -10.10 -3.66
N SER A 18 -14.95 -9.74 -2.38
CA SER A 18 -14.39 -10.60 -1.33
C SER A 18 -15.46 -11.30 -0.48
N THR A 19 -16.71 -11.35 -0.96
CA THR A 19 -17.82 -12.01 -0.28
C THR A 19 -17.90 -13.50 -0.62
N SER A 20 -18.45 -14.30 0.31
CA SER A 20 -18.69 -15.74 0.12
C SER A 20 -20.15 -16.05 0.38
N VAL A 21 -20.71 -17.02 -0.35
CA VAL A 21 -22.09 -17.49 -0.14
C VAL A 21 -22.29 -18.01 1.29
N LEU A 22 -21.25 -18.53 1.93
CA LEU A 22 -21.31 -19.02 3.32
C LEU A 22 -21.68 -17.94 4.34
N GLN A 23 -21.53 -16.65 3.99
CA GLN A 23 -21.96 -15.53 4.84
C GLN A 23 -23.48 -15.44 5.00
N LYS A 24 -24.25 -16.09 4.11
CA LYS A 24 -25.71 -16.17 4.21
C LYS A 24 -26.19 -17.22 5.22
N PHE A 25 -25.27 -18.00 5.78
CA PHE A 25 -25.55 -19.05 6.76
C PHE A 25 -25.08 -18.65 8.16
N PRO A 26 -25.58 -19.31 9.23
CA PRO A 26 -25.08 -19.07 10.57
C PRO A 26 -23.56 -19.30 10.66
N CYS A 27 -22.86 -18.39 11.33
CA CYS A 27 -21.38 -18.41 11.42
C CYS A 27 -20.83 -19.76 11.91
N ALA A 28 -21.49 -20.39 12.88
CA ALA A 28 -21.09 -21.71 13.40
C ALA A 28 -21.11 -22.80 12.33
N ALA A 29 -22.09 -22.78 11.41
CA ALA A 29 -22.17 -23.74 10.32
C ALA A 29 -21.05 -23.51 9.29
N GLY A 30 -20.85 -22.25 8.88
CA GLY A 30 -19.77 -21.88 7.96
C GLY A 30 -18.39 -22.27 8.48
N ARG A 31 -18.13 -22.03 9.77
CA ARG A 31 -16.90 -22.43 10.43
C ARG A 31 -16.65 -23.94 10.39
N ASN A 32 -17.66 -24.74 10.70
CA ASN A 32 -17.51 -26.20 10.69
C ASN A 32 -17.17 -26.71 9.27
N VAL A 33 -17.78 -26.10 8.24
CA VAL A 33 -17.44 -26.38 6.84
C VAL A 33 -15.99 -26.01 6.54
N VAL A 34 -15.54 -24.82 6.97
CA VAL A 34 -14.14 -24.39 6.80
C VAL A 34 -13.18 -25.38 7.44
N ALA A 35 -13.40 -25.75 8.70
CA ALA A 35 -12.51 -26.65 9.41
C ALA A 35 -12.41 -28.02 8.73
N ALA A 36 -13.53 -28.61 8.30
CA ALA A 36 -13.55 -29.91 7.65
C ALA A 36 -12.84 -29.91 6.28
N VAL A 37 -13.10 -28.89 5.47
CA VAL A 37 -12.54 -28.78 4.11
C VAL A 37 -11.07 -28.40 4.15
N LEU A 38 -10.69 -27.40 4.95
CA LEU A 38 -9.30 -26.97 5.04
C LEU A 38 -8.40 -28.03 5.63
N HIS A 39 -8.86 -28.81 6.61
CA HIS A 39 -8.05 -29.89 7.15
C HIS A 39 -7.62 -30.88 6.05
N SER A 40 -8.53 -31.21 5.13
CA SER A 40 -8.24 -32.09 3.99
C SER A 40 -7.39 -31.41 2.90
N LEU A 41 -7.52 -30.10 2.68
CA LEU A 41 -6.72 -29.40 1.67
C LEU A 41 -5.31 -29.12 2.18
N ALA A 42 -5.17 -28.69 3.43
CA ALA A 42 -3.91 -28.35 4.07
C ALA A 42 -3.04 -29.59 4.30
N SER A 43 -3.63 -30.76 4.58
CA SER A 43 -2.90 -32.03 4.66
C SER A 43 -2.16 -32.35 3.36
N ASN A 44 -2.73 -31.99 2.21
CA ASN A 44 -2.18 -32.30 0.88
C ASN A 44 -1.02 -31.36 0.49
N LEU A 45 -0.86 -30.22 1.16
CA LEU A 45 0.19 -29.24 0.84
C LEU A 45 1.59 -29.71 1.25
N GLY A 46 1.71 -30.77 2.07
CA GLY A 46 3.00 -31.29 2.51
C GLY A 46 3.78 -30.35 3.46
N ILE A 47 3.10 -29.42 4.14
CA ILE A 47 3.74 -28.44 5.04
C ILE A 47 4.48 -29.15 6.20
N ASN A 48 4.01 -30.33 6.62
CA ASN A 48 4.59 -31.14 7.69
C ASN A 48 5.10 -32.53 7.24
N ILE A 49 4.95 -32.90 5.96
CA ILE A 49 5.33 -34.22 5.42
C ILE A 49 6.13 -34.01 4.14
N ALA A 50 7.28 -34.65 4.01
CA ALA A 50 8.27 -34.43 2.95
C ALA A 50 7.80 -34.68 1.51
N LYS A 51 6.53 -35.07 1.29
CA LYS A 51 5.94 -35.26 -0.04
C LYS A 51 4.60 -34.52 -0.13
N CYS A 52 4.54 -33.62 -1.09
CA CYS A 52 3.34 -32.94 -1.54
C CYS A 52 2.48 -33.95 -2.32
N GLU A 53 1.25 -34.20 -1.87
CA GLU A 53 0.34 -35.14 -2.52
C GLU A 53 -0.41 -34.47 -3.68
N PRO A 54 -0.73 -35.22 -4.76
CA PRO A 54 -1.46 -34.66 -5.89
C PRO A 54 -2.85 -34.19 -5.46
N SER A 55 -3.30 -33.08 -6.04
CA SER A 55 -4.64 -32.57 -5.76
C SER A 55 -5.73 -33.57 -6.17
N THR A 56 -6.74 -33.75 -5.32
CA THR A 56 -7.93 -34.56 -5.63
C THR A 56 -8.99 -33.79 -6.41
N LEU A 57 -8.85 -32.46 -6.53
CA LEU A 57 -9.79 -31.59 -7.22
C LEU A 57 -9.51 -31.62 -8.74
N VAL A 58 -10.47 -32.13 -9.50
CA VAL A 58 -10.33 -32.41 -10.94
C VAL A 58 -11.21 -31.51 -11.82
N SER A 59 -12.21 -30.83 -11.26
CA SER A 59 -13.14 -29.98 -12.02
C SER A 59 -13.24 -28.54 -11.49
N ASP A 60 -13.64 -27.60 -12.35
CA ASP A 60 -13.82 -26.19 -11.98
C ASP A 60 -14.84 -26.03 -10.84
N ILE A 61 -15.91 -26.84 -10.85
CA ILE A 61 -16.98 -26.78 -9.85
C ILE A 61 -16.43 -27.11 -8.46
N GLU A 62 -15.60 -28.15 -8.36
CA GLU A 62 -14.94 -28.55 -7.11
C GLU A 62 -14.01 -27.45 -6.58
N VAL A 63 -13.15 -26.91 -7.45
CA VAL A 63 -12.22 -25.82 -7.07
C VAL A 63 -13.00 -24.59 -6.65
N ASN A 64 -14.02 -24.18 -7.42
CA ASN A 64 -14.84 -23.01 -7.14
C ASN A 64 -15.58 -23.13 -5.80
N TRP A 65 -16.06 -24.33 -5.47
CA TRP A 65 -16.68 -24.60 -4.17
C TRP A 65 -15.66 -24.47 -3.03
N CYS A 66 -14.47 -25.05 -3.17
CA CYS A 66 -13.39 -24.89 -2.18
C CYS A 66 -12.99 -23.42 -2.01
N MET A 67 -12.96 -22.64 -3.10
CA MET A 67 -12.65 -21.22 -3.03
C MET A 67 -13.69 -20.40 -2.25
N GLU A 68 -14.98 -20.76 -2.32
CA GLU A 68 -16.01 -20.13 -1.48
C GLU A 68 -15.78 -20.40 0.01
N VAL A 69 -15.36 -21.62 0.34
CA VAL A 69 -15.00 -22.01 1.71
C VAL A 69 -13.78 -21.24 2.19
N ILE A 70 -12.72 -21.16 1.38
CA ILE A 70 -11.50 -20.42 1.72
C ILE A 70 -11.79 -18.92 1.86
N CYS A 71 -12.61 -18.34 0.97
CA CYS A 71 -13.04 -16.94 1.05
C CYS A 71 -13.71 -16.62 2.39
N PHE A 72 -14.63 -17.49 2.84
CA PHE A 72 -15.25 -17.36 4.16
C PHE A 72 -14.24 -17.57 5.30
N GLY A 73 -13.36 -18.56 5.18
CA GLY A 73 -12.32 -18.86 6.15
C GLY A 73 -11.38 -17.67 6.43
N LEU A 74 -11.05 -16.89 5.40
CA LEU A 74 -10.22 -15.69 5.52
C LEU A 74 -10.90 -14.54 6.30
N ARG A 75 -12.23 -14.59 6.48
CA ARG A 75 -13.00 -13.64 7.31
C ARG A 75 -13.29 -14.12 8.72
N LEU A 76 -12.95 -15.37 9.08
CA LEU A 76 -13.19 -15.89 10.43
C LEU A 76 -12.50 -15.03 11.49
N PRO A 77 -13.03 -14.91 12.72
CA PRO A 77 -12.38 -14.17 13.80
C PRO A 77 -10.95 -14.65 14.06
N LEU A 78 -10.07 -13.79 14.56
CA LEU A 78 -8.65 -14.15 14.76
C LEU A 78 -8.43 -15.27 15.78
N THR A 79 -9.45 -15.61 16.57
CA THR A 79 -9.44 -16.77 17.48
C THR A 79 -9.23 -18.07 16.70
N GLU A 80 -9.63 -18.10 15.43
CA GLU A 80 -9.52 -19.26 14.53
C GLU A 80 -8.28 -19.16 13.64
N HIS A 81 -7.16 -18.72 14.23
CA HIS A 81 -5.91 -18.48 13.55
C HIS A 81 -5.45 -19.65 12.67
N GLU A 82 -5.57 -20.89 13.15
CA GLU A 82 -5.16 -22.09 12.41
C GLU A 82 -5.92 -22.22 11.07
N ALA A 83 -7.23 -21.99 11.06
CA ALA A 83 -8.03 -22.03 9.84
C ALA A 83 -7.63 -20.92 8.86
N ILE A 84 -7.39 -19.70 9.35
CA ILE A 84 -6.95 -18.58 8.52
C ILE A 84 -5.58 -18.86 7.92
N ARG A 85 -4.65 -19.39 8.71
CA ARG A 85 -3.31 -19.79 8.24
C ARG A 85 -3.41 -20.84 7.14
N ASP A 86 -4.25 -21.85 7.32
CA ASP A 86 -4.43 -22.91 6.35
C ASP A 86 -5.06 -22.38 5.04
N CYS A 87 -6.03 -21.45 5.11
CA CYS A 87 -6.53 -20.71 3.94
C CYS A 87 -5.40 -20.02 3.16
N VAL A 88 -4.56 -19.27 3.89
CA VAL A 88 -3.45 -18.50 3.29
C VAL A 88 -2.44 -19.43 2.64
N HIS A 89 -2.13 -20.56 3.28
CA HIS A 89 -1.21 -21.55 2.74
C HIS A 89 -1.74 -22.20 1.46
N VAL A 90 -3.02 -22.60 1.42
CA VAL A 90 -3.63 -23.18 0.21
C VAL A 90 -3.53 -22.20 -0.96
N TYR A 91 -3.92 -20.93 -0.76
CA TYR A 91 -3.82 -19.94 -1.83
C TYR A 91 -2.38 -19.60 -2.22
N CYS A 92 -1.46 -19.46 -1.26
CA CYS A 92 -0.05 -19.23 -1.58
C CYS A 92 0.56 -20.38 -2.41
N GLU A 93 0.11 -21.62 -2.21
CA GLU A 93 0.52 -22.77 -3.01
C GLU A 93 -0.15 -22.78 -4.38
N TRP A 94 -1.45 -22.52 -4.46
CA TRP A 94 -2.18 -22.47 -5.74
C TRP A 94 -1.72 -21.32 -6.64
N MET A 95 -1.27 -20.20 -6.08
CA MET A 95 -0.67 -19.09 -6.81
C MET A 95 0.56 -19.47 -7.64
N GLN A 96 1.26 -20.56 -7.29
CA GLN A 96 2.41 -21.07 -8.06
C GLN A 96 1.99 -21.66 -9.42
N ALA A 97 0.70 -21.78 -9.73
CA ALA A 97 0.21 -22.08 -11.08
C ALA A 97 0.77 -21.12 -12.14
N LEU A 98 0.98 -19.84 -11.78
CA LEU A 98 1.56 -18.83 -12.66
C LEU A 98 3.09 -18.93 -12.80
N THR A 99 3.77 -19.66 -11.92
CA THR A 99 5.21 -19.89 -11.98
C THR A 99 5.49 -21.37 -12.30
N GLN A 100 5.90 -22.13 -11.29
CA GLN A 100 6.13 -23.57 -11.35
C GLN A 100 5.16 -24.28 -10.39
N PRO A 101 4.03 -24.82 -10.90
CA PRO A 101 3.04 -25.47 -10.04
C PRO A 101 3.60 -26.74 -9.39
N LYS A 102 3.31 -26.90 -8.10
CA LYS A 102 3.53 -28.15 -7.38
C LYS A 102 2.40 -29.15 -7.65
N PRO A 103 2.59 -30.45 -7.39
CA PRO A 103 1.56 -31.47 -7.58
C PRO A 103 0.24 -31.22 -6.82
N CYS A 104 0.27 -30.50 -5.69
CA CYS A 104 -0.94 -30.16 -4.92
C CYS A 104 -1.83 -29.10 -5.57
N VAL A 105 -1.34 -28.40 -6.62
CA VAL A 105 -2.13 -27.40 -7.32
C VAL A 105 -3.16 -28.11 -8.21
N PRO A 106 -4.47 -27.87 -8.04
CA PRO A 106 -5.52 -28.50 -8.84
C PRO A 106 -5.32 -28.28 -10.34
N LYS A 107 -5.67 -29.29 -11.14
CA LYS A 107 -5.54 -29.21 -12.61
C LYS A 107 -6.32 -28.02 -13.23
N PRO A 108 -7.58 -27.74 -12.82
CA PRO A 108 -8.30 -26.55 -13.31
C PRO A 108 -7.57 -25.23 -13.01
N VAL A 109 -6.90 -25.14 -11.87
CA VAL A 109 -6.09 -23.95 -11.50
C VAL A 109 -4.85 -23.83 -12.37
N GLN A 110 -4.26 -24.95 -12.81
CA GLN A 110 -3.14 -24.92 -13.75
C GLN A 110 -3.59 -24.55 -15.16
N ASP A 111 -4.76 -25.03 -15.58
CA ASP A 111 -5.31 -24.83 -16.92
C ASP A 111 -5.77 -23.37 -17.14
N ASP A 112 -6.38 -22.71 -16.15
CA ASP A 112 -6.71 -21.26 -16.18
C ASP A 112 -6.12 -20.48 -14.98
N ALA A 113 -4.79 -20.46 -14.91
CA ALA A 113 -4.06 -19.87 -13.80
C ALA A 113 -4.37 -18.37 -13.58
N ASN A 114 -4.53 -17.59 -14.65
CA ASN A 114 -4.80 -16.14 -14.56
C ASN A 114 -6.19 -15.85 -13.97
N GLN A 115 -7.24 -16.58 -14.39
CA GLN A 115 -8.58 -16.39 -13.84
C GLN A 115 -8.63 -16.75 -12.35
N TYR A 116 -8.09 -17.91 -11.97
CA TYR A 116 -8.08 -18.37 -10.60
C TYR A 116 -7.23 -17.48 -9.68
N PHE A 117 -6.07 -17.03 -10.15
CA PHE A 117 -5.20 -16.12 -9.39
C PHE A 117 -5.89 -14.79 -9.08
N ARG A 118 -6.58 -14.18 -10.06
CA ARG A 118 -7.37 -12.96 -9.83
C ARG A 118 -8.43 -13.16 -8.74
N ARG A 119 -9.10 -14.31 -8.74
CA ARG A 119 -10.10 -14.63 -7.70
C ARG A 119 -9.45 -14.85 -6.33
N MET A 120 -8.29 -15.50 -6.26
CA MET A 120 -7.55 -15.65 -5.00
C MET A 120 -7.19 -14.29 -4.39
N LEU A 121 -6.72 -13.33 -5.18
CA LEU A 121 -6.40 -11.97 -4.70
C LEU A 121 -7.63 -11.28 -4.08
N ARG A 122 -8.78 -11.36 -4.75
CA ARG A 122 -10.05 -10.80 -4.24
C ARG A 122 -10.42 -11.38 -2.88
N HIS A 123 -10.23 -12.69 -2.69
CA HIS A 123 -10.52 -13.33 -1.43
C HIS A 123 -9.49 -12.98 -0.34
N LEU A 124 -8.21 -12.91 -0.71
CA LEU A 124 -7.11 -12.57 0.19
C LEU A 124 -7.21 -11.15 0.75
N TYR A 125 -7.92 -10.24 0.09
CA TYR A 125 -8.22 -8.92 0.62
C TYR A 125 -8.82 -8.98 2.04
N ASN A 126 -9.67 -9.99 2.33
CA ASN A 126 -10.27 -10.19 3.65
C ASN A 126 -9.25 -10.38 4.79
N LEU A 127 -8.04 -10.87 4.48
CA LEU A 127 -6.97 -11.01 5.45
C LEU A 127 -6.40 -9.65 5.89
N PHE A 128 -6.45 -8.65 5.02
CA PHE A 128 -5.86 -7.32 5.27
C PHE A 128 -6.83 -6.38 5.98
N GLU A 129 -8.10 -6.77 6.16
CA GLU A 129 -9.08 -5.98 6.88
C GLU A 129 -8.77 -5.98 8.40
N PRO A 130 -8.57 -4.81 9.04
CA PRO A 130 -8.38 -4.71 10.47
C PRO A 130 -9.59 -5.23 11.24
N ARG A 131 -9.35 -5.90 12.37
CA ARG A 131 -10.39 -6.51 13.20
C ARG A 131 -10.41 -5.85 14.57
N GLU A 132 -11.44 -5.05 14.84
CA GLU A 132 -11.47 -4.07 15.95
C GLU A 132 -11.40 -4.69 17.37
N ASP A 133 -11.79 -5.95 17.53
CA ASP A 133 -11.88 -6.63 18.84
C ASP A 133 -10.65 -7.49 19.20
N SER A 134 -9.56 -7.34 18.46
CA SER A 134 -8.43 -8.25 18.54
C SER A 134 -7.35 -7.80 19.52
N GLN A 135 -6.82 -8.75 20.31
CA GLN A 135 -5.64 -8.52 21.15
C GLN A 135 -4.39 -8.28 20.29
N THR A 136 -3.39 -7.54 20.81
CA THR A 136 -2.14 -7.22 20.10
C THR A 136 -1.43 -8.47 19.56
N ASP A 137 -1.42 -9.57 20.30
CA ASP A 137 -0.82 -10.85 19.86
C ASP A 137 -1.54 -11.48 18.67
N MET A 138 -2.83 -11.21 18.50
CA MET A 138 -3.61 -11.72 17.38
C MET A 138 -3.36 -10.87 16.13
N ILE A 139 -3.23 -9.56 16.31
CA ILE A 139 -2.86 -8.60 15.26
C ILE A 139 -1.48 -8.97 14.70
N SER A 140 -0.50 -9.23 15.56
CA SER A 140 0.84 -9.63 15.10
C SER A 140 0.83 -10.94 14.31
N ARG A 141 0.04 -11.94 14.73
CA ARG A 141 -0.15 -13.19 13.98
C ARG A 141 -0.80 -12.98 12.61
N GLN A 142 -1.80 -12.11 12.51
CA GLN A 142 -2.41 -11.75 11.23
C GLN A 142 -1.41 -11.01 10.33
N ALA A 143 -0.60 -10.10 10.89
CA ALA A 143 0.45 -9.40 10.15
C ALA A 143 1.42 -10.39 9.49
N VAL A 144 1.85 -11.43 10.22
CA VAL A 144 2.73 -12.49 9.68
C VAL A 144 2.12 -13.16 8.44
N LEU A 145 0.82 -13.48 8.48
CA LEU A 145 0.12 -14.05 7.33
C LEU A 145 0.04 -13.07 6.16
N CYS A 146 -0.23 -11.79 6.42
CA CYS A 146 -0.21 -10.75 5.39
C CYS A 146 1.18 -10.61 4.76
N HIS A 147 2.25 -10.63 5.56
CA HIS A 147 3.63 -10.63 5.07
C HIS A 147 3.91 -11.81 4.14
N GLN A 148 3.43 -13.00 4.48
CA GLN A 148 3.55 -14.20 3.66
C GLN A 148 2.83 -14.04 2.31
N VAL A 149 1.61 -13.52 2.31
CA VAL A 149 0.85 -13.25 1.07
C VAL A 149 1.59 -12.24 0.19
N LEU A 150 2.06 -11.13 0.75
CA LEU A 150 2.80 -10.11 0.00
C LEU A 150 4.10 -10.68 -0.57
N ARG A 151 4.84 -11.47 0.21
CA ARG A 151 6.07 -12.12 -0.25
C ARG A 151 5.77 -13.07 -1.41
N ARG A 152 4.74 -13.91 -1.28
CA ARG A 152 4.35 -14.85 -2.35
C ARG A 152 3.92 -14.11 -3.61
N LEU A 153 3.13 -13.06 -3.48
CA LEU A 153 2.69 -12.21 -4.58
C LEU A 153 3.89 -11.59 -5.32
N GLN A 154 4.86 -11.04 -4.58
CA GLN A 154 6.09 -10.49 -5.17
C GLN A 154 6.89 -11.57 -5.93
N THR A 155 7.08 -12.75 -5.34
CA THR A 155 7.76 -13.87 -6.00
C THR A 155 7.04 -14.27 -7.30
N VAL A 156 5.71 -14.42 -7.27
CA VAL A 156 4.93 -14.76 -8.47
C VAL A 156 5.04 -13.67 -9.53
N ALA A 157 4.96 -12.39 -9.14
CA ALA A 157 5.09 -11.27 -10.06
C ALA A 157 6.46 -11.24 -10.73
N GLN A 158 7.54 -11.51 -9.99
CA GLN A 158 8.92 -11.52 -10.47
C GLN A 158 9.24 -12.71 -11.37
N GLU A 159 8.83 -13.91 -10.98
CA GLU A 159 9.21 -15.15 -11.67
C GLU A 159 8.28 -15.52 -12.84
N SER A 160 7.03 -15.04 -12.82
CA SER A 160 6.05 -15.46 -13.82
C SER A 160 6.23 -14.72 -15.14
N THR A 161 6.21 -15.49 -16.22
CA THR A 161 6.14 -14.99 -17.61
C THR A 161 4.75 -15.16 -18.22
N LYS A 162 3.76 -15.62 -17.43
CA LYS A 162 2.41 -16.00 -17.90
C LYS A 162 1.33 -15.01 -17.49
N ILE A 163 1.65 -13.99 -16.71
CA ILE A 163 0.67 -13.03 -16.18
C ILE A 163 0.08 -12.20 -17.31
N GLU A 164 -1.24 -12.28 -17.46
CA GLU A 164 -2.00 -11.47 -18.42
C GLU A 164 -2.18 -10.03 -17.94
N LYS A 165 -2.49 -9.13 -18.88
CA LYS A 165 -2.74 -7.71 -18.58
C LYS A 165 -3.82 -7.52 -17.52
N GLU A 166 -4.94 -8.23 -17.64
CA GLU A 166 -6.04 -8.14 -16.67
C GLU A 166 -5.61 -8.64 -15.28
N THR A 167 -4.67 -9.59 -15.23
CA THR A 167 -4.11 -10.10 -13.97
C THR A 167 -3.16 -9.09 -13.35
N TRP A 168 -2.32 -8.41 -14.14
CA TRP A 168 -1.52 -7.27 -13.66
C TRP A 168 -2.41 -6.16 -13.10
N ASP A 169 -3.47 -5.79 -13.80
CA ASP A 169 -4.44 -4.80 -13.32
C ASP A 169 -5.07 -5.22 -11.98
N GLU A 170 -5.43 -6.51 -11.80
CA GLU A 170 -5.97 -7.03 -10.54
C GLU A 170 -4.91 -7.03 -9.42
N ILE A 171 -3.65 -7.37 -9.69
CA ILE A 171 -2.54 -7.29 -8.72
C ILE A 171 -2.41 -5.87 -8.19
N LEU A 172 -2.39 -4.88 -9.08
CA LEU A 172 -2.25 -3.47 -8.70
C LEU A 172 -3.49 -2.97 -7.95
N ARG A 173 -4.71 -3.33 -8.39
CA ARG A 173 -5.95 -3.01 -7.67
C ARG A 173 -5.97 -3.61 -6.26
N PHE A 174 -5.56 -4.86 -6.12
CA PHE A 174 -5.43 -5.53 -4.83
C PHE A 174 -4.44 -4.77 -3.92
N LEU A 175 -3.23 -4.47 -4.41
CA LEU A 175 -2.21 -3.74 -3.64
C LEU A 175 -2.68 -2.34 -3.24
N LEU A 176 -3.37 -1.62 -4.12
CA LEU A 176 -3.96 -0.31 -3.80
C LEU A 176 -5.05 -0.45 -2.72
N ALA A 177 -5.96 -1.41 -2.83
CA ALA A 177 -7.05 -1.61 -1.88
C ALA A 177 -6.53 -2.01 -0.48
N VAL A 178 -5.57 -2.93 -0.38
CA VAL A 178 -5.00 -3.32 0.92
C VAL A 178 -4.18 -2.19 1.55
N ASN A 179 -3.49 -1.37 0.74
CA ASN A 179 -2.81 -0.19 1.25
C ASN A 179 -3.81 0.85 1.75
N ASP A 180 -4.91 1.08 1.02
CA ASP A 180 -5.92 2.07 1.42
C ASP A 180 -6.56 1.73 2.76
N VAL A 181 -6.88 0.46 2.97
CA VAL A 181 -7.44 -0.04 4.24
C VAL A 181 -6.44 0.06 5.39
N LEU A 182 -5.19 -0.37 5.19
CA LEU A 182 -4.19 -0.44 6.27
C LEU A 182 -3.52 0.91 6.56
N LEU A 183 -3.46 1.81 5.59
CA LEU A 183 -2.89 3.16 5.77
C LEU A 183 -3.95 4.20 6.11
N ALA A 184 -5.21 3.79 6.33
CA ALA A 184 -6.24 4.66 6.87
C ALA A 184 -5.78 5.30 8.20
N PRO A 185 -6.32 6.48 8.57
CA PRO A 185 -5.99 7.14 9.83
C PRO A 185 -6.16 6.19 11.02
N PRO A 186 -5.14 6.07 11.90
CA PRO A 186 -5.15 5.08 12.96
C PRO A 186 -6.21 5.40 14.02
N SER A 187 -7.11 4.45 14.30
CA SER A 187 -8.06 4.54 15.42
C SER A 187 -7.40 4.28 16.77
N ARG A 188 -6.26 3.58 16.80
CA ARG A 188 -5.47 3.26 18.00
C ARG A 188 -3.98 3.49 17.73
N LYS A 189 -3.21 3.77 18.78
CA LYS A 189 -1.77 4.11 18.66
C LYS A 189 -0.90 2.98 18.09
N ASP A 190 -1.33 1.73 18.26
CA ASP A 190 -0.62 0.52 17.83
C ASP A 190 -1.56 -0.36 17.01
N ASP A 191 -1.90 0.12 15.82
CA ASP A 191 -2.80 -0.56 14.88
C ASP A 191 -2.02 -1.46 13.92
N MET A 192 -2.73 -2.37 13.24
CA MET A 192 -2.15 -3.21 12.19
C MET A 192 -1.39 -2.39 11.13
N GLY A 193 -1.93 -1.23 10.78
CA GLY A 193 -1.33 -0.29 9.84
C GLY A 193 0.08 0.14 10.25
N SER A 194 0.31 0.41 11.53
CA SER A 194 1.63 0.79 12.04
C SER A 194 2.67 -0.32 11.89
N HIS A 195 2.30 -1.58 12.12
CA HIS A 195 3.21 -2.73 11.95
C HIS A 195 3.50 -3.06 10.49
N MET A 196 2.56 -2.80 9.60
CA MET A 196 2.62 -3.27 8.23
C MET A 196 2.99 -2.20 7.20
N CYS A 197 2.83 -0.91 7.52
CA CYS A 197 2.90 0.20 6.58
C CYS A 197 4.14 0.14 5.66
N GLU A 198 5.33 -0.06 6.23
CA GLU A 198 6.57 -0.15 5.45
C GLU A 198 6.52 -1.30 4.43
N ARG A 199 6.05 -2.48 4.86
CA ARG A 199 6.01 -3.66 3.99
C ARG A 199 4.99 -3.52 2.86
N ILE A 200 3.78 -3.06 3.15
CA ILE A 200 2.71 -2.94 2.14
C ILE A 200 3.05 -1.88 1.09
N LEU A 201 3.72 -0.80 1.51
CA LEU A 201 4.21 0.25 0.61
C LEU A 201 5.38 -0.25 -0.23
N THR A 202 6.32 -0.98 0.38
CA THR A 202 7.43 -1.61 -0.35
C THR A 202 6.90 -2.55 -1.43
N ALA A 203 5.95 -3.44 -1.07
CA ALA A 203 5.34 -4.36 -2.02
C ALA A 203 4.58 -3.63 -3.13
N LEU A 204 3.81 -2.59 -2.79
CA LEU A 204 3.10 -1.77 -3.77
C LEU A 204 4.08 -1.13 -4.76
N PHE A 205 5.10 -0.43 -4.29
CA PHE A 205 5.99 0.33 -5.16
C PHE A 205 6.87 -0.60 -6.02
N GLU A 206 7.41 -1.69 -5.46
CA GLU A 206 8.25 -2.64 -6.19
C GLU A 206 7.45 -3.40 -7.26
N VAL A 207 6.27 -3.91 -6.93
CA VAL A 207 5.41 -4.59 -7.91
C VAL A 207 4.88 -3.60 -8.96
N TRP A 208 4.66 -2.33 -8.60
CA TRP A 208 4.27 -1.30 -9.55
C TRP A 208 5.37 -1.02 -10.58
N LEU A 209 6.64 -0.94 -10.14
CA LEU A 209 7.78 -0.78 -11.06
C LEU A 209 7.95 -2.01 -11.96
N LEU A 210 7.79 -3.21 -11.42
CA LEU A 210 7.81 -4.42 -12.21
C LEU A 210 6.67 -4.46 -13.24
N ALA A 211 5.47 -4.02 -12.86
CA ALA A 211 4.37 -3.87 -13.80
C ALA A 211 4.72 -2.83 -14.89
N CYS A 212 5.48 -1.77 -14.57
CA CYS A 212 5.92 -0.81 -15.59
C CYS A 212 6.77 -1.45 -16.69
N SER A 213 7.60 -2.47 -16.39
CA SER A 213 8.41 -3.17 -17.40
C SER A 213 7.58 -4.18 -18.20
N ARG A 214 6.67 -4.91 -17.54
CA ARG A 214 5.93 -6.03 -18.15
C ARG A 214 4.60 -5.64 -18.81
N CYS A 215 3.84 -4.75 -18.17
CA CYS A 215 2.53 -4.30 -18.64
C CYS A 215 2.24 -2.90 -18.07
N PHE A 216 2.73 -1.86 -18.76
CA PHE A 216 2.73 -0.50 -18.23
C PHE A 216 1.33 -0.08 -17.72
N PRO A 217 1.19 0.32 -16.43
CA PRO A 217 -0.13 0.55 -15.83
C PRO A 217 -0.93 1.64 -16.55
N SER A 218 -2.24 1.43 -16.63
CA SER A 218 -3.15 2.37 -17.28
C SER A 218 -3.18 3.75 -16.59
N PRO A 219 -3.55 4.83 -17.30
CA PRO A 219 -3.67 6.16 -16.69
C PRO A 219 -4.63 6.23 -15.49
N ASN A 220 -5.73 5.45 -15.50
CA ASN A 220 -6.67 5.37 -14.37
C ASN A 220 -6.02 4.78 -13.12
N LEU A 221 -5.18 3.74 -13.27
CA LEU A 221 -4.43 3.17 -12.16
C LEU A 221 -3.45 4.18 -11.57
N TRP A 222 -2.69 4.87 -12.42
CA TRP A 222 -1.77 5.93 -11.96
C TRP A 222 -2.48 7.10 -11.27
N LYS A 223 -3.64 7.52 -11.79
CA LYS A 223 -4.47 8.53 -11.13
C LYS A 223 -4.88 8.06 -9.73
N THR A 224 -5.42 6.85 -9.65
CA THR A 224 -5.87 6.24 -8.39
C THR A 224 -4.73 6.12 -7.39
N PHE A 225 -3.57 5.60 -7.81
CA PHE A 225 -2.38 5.49 -6.96
C PHE A 225 -1.93 6.84 -6.40
N ARG A 226 -1.86 7.87 -7.24
CA ARG A 226 -1.52 9.22 -6.78
C ARG A 226 -2.51 9.76 -5.76
N GLU A 227 -3.81 9.63 -6.01
CA GLU A 227 -4.84 10.13 -5.10
C GLU A 227 -4.81 9.42 -3.75
N LEU A 228 -4.64 8.10 -3.76
CA LEU A 228 -4.47 7.32 -2.55
C LEU A 228 -3.19 7.68 -1.78
N CYS A 229 -2.05 7.87 -2.45
CA CYS A 229 -0.86 8.38 -1.76
C CYS A 229 -1.06 9.76 -1.11
N CYS A 230 -1.95 10.60 -1.65
CA CYS A 230 -2.28 11.88 -1.01
C CYS A 230 -3.06 11.69 0.30
N THR A 231 -3.87 10.62 0.43
CA THR A 231 -4.61 10.32 1.68
C THR A 231 -3.71 9.68 2.75
N TRP A 232 -2.66 8.97 2.34
CA TRP A 232 -1.73 8.29 3.25
C TRP A 232 -0.57 9.16 3.77
N ARG A 233 -0.54 10.46 3.45
CA ARG A 233 0.54 11.40 3.81
C ARG A 233 0.84 11.51 5.32
N HIS A 234 -0.09 11.11 6.17
CA HIS A 234 0.10 11.07 7.62
C HIS A 234 0.96 9.87 8.08
N ARG A 235 1.24 8.88 7.21
CA ARG A 235 2.12 7.73 7.48
C ARG A 235 3.53 8.00 6.95
N GLY A 236 4.51 8.15 7.83
CA GLY A 236 5.89 8.48 7.45
C GLY A 236 6.57 7.48 6.51
N ALA A 237 6.22 6.19 6.61
CA ALA A 237 6.72 5.13 5.73
C ALA A 237 6.45 5.40 4.24
N LEU A 238 5.37 6.14 3.90
CA LEU A 238 5.09 6.53 2.51
C LEU A 238 6.22 7.39 1.94
N VAL A 239 6.67 8.38 2.70
CA VAL A 239 7.73 9.31 2.26
C VAL A 239 9.08 8.60 2.18
N GLU A 240 9.35 7.67 3.10
CA GLU A 240 10.57 6.86 3.06
C GLU A 240 10.65 6.01 1.79
N GLN A 241 9.57 5.28 1.46
CA GLN A 241 9.52 4.47 0.24
C GLN A 241 9.49 5.34 -1.03
N TRP A 242 8.77 6.47 -1.00
CA TRP A 242 8.77 7.42 -2.10
C TRP A 242 10.18 7.97 -2.37
N ASN A 243 10.94 8.36 -1.33
CA ASN A 243 12.32 8.81 -1.47
C ASN A 243 13.21 7.72 -2.06
N ARG A 244 13.14 6.49 -1.53
CA ARG A 244 13.91 5.32 -2.00
C ARG A 244 13.69 5.10 -3.50
N ILE A 245 12.44 5.01 -3.93
CA ILE A 245 12.10 4.73 -5.32
C ILE A 245 12.48 5.88 -6.26
N ASN A 246 12.27 7.14 -5.86
CA ASN A 246 12.68 8.26 -6.69
C ASN A 246 14.19 8.35 -6.84
N LEU A 247 14.98 7.97 -5.82
CA LEU A 247 16.43 7.93 -5.92
C LEU A 247 16.88 6.86 -6.94
N ILE A 248 16.30 5.66 -6.88
CA ILE A 248 16.58 4.56 -7.82
C ILE A 248 16.26 4.99 -9.26
N LEU A 249 15.06 5.53 -9.47
CA LEU A 249 14.62 5.99 -10.79
C LEU A 249 15.48 7.15 -11.31
N THR A 250 15.85 8.09 -10.43
CA THR A 250 16.72 9.23 -10.78
C THR A 250 18.10 8.73 -11.21
N ALA A 251 18.70 7.81 -10.46
CA ALA A 251 19.99 7.22 -10.82
C ALA A 251 19.95 6.54 -12.19
N ALA A 252 18.89 5.77 -12.46
CA ALA A 252 18.71 5.10 -13.75
C ALA A 252 18.49 6.11 -14.89
N VAL A 253 17.71 7.17 -14.69
CA VAL A 253 17.50 8.23 -15.69
C VAL A 253 18.79 8.99 -15.98
N LEU A 254 19.58 9.32 -14.96
CA LEU A 254 20.87 9.99 -15.14
C LEU A 254 21.84 9.11 -15.94
N ARG A 255 21.88 7.80 -15.66
CA ARG A 255 22.66 6.83 -16.42
C ARG A 255 22.16 6.69 -17.87
N LEU A 256 20.85 6.75 -18.10
CA LEU A 256 20.26 6.75 -19.45
C LEU A 256 20.66 8.02 -20.24
N MET A 257 20.67 9.19 -19.60
CA MET A 257 20.92 10.48 -20.25
C MET A 257 22.41 10.74 -20.51
N TYR A 258 23.27 10.40 -19.55
CA TYR A 258 24.69 10.79 -19.55
C TYR A 258 25.66 9.60 -19.69
N GLY A 259 25.14 8.37 -19.69
CA GLY A 259 25.94 7.15 -19.83
C GLY A 259 26.87 6.89 -18.63
N HIS A 260 27.91 6.11 -18.87
CA HIS A 260 28.89 5.70 -17.84
C HIS A 260 29.80 6.83 -17.34
N HIS A 261 29.76 8.01 -17.96
CA HIS A 261 30.56 9.17 -17.54
C HIS A 261 29.95 9.90 -16.34
N TYR A 262 28.68 9.64 -16.02
CA TYR A 262 28.02 10.24 -14.89
C TYR A 262 28.50 9.63 -13.56
N PRO A 263 28.72 10.42 -12.49
CA PRO A 263 29.09 9.90 -11.19
C PRO A 263 28.14 8.80 -10.70
N GLU A 264 28.71 7.68 -10.25
CA GLU A 264 27.91 6.55 -9.79
C GLU A 264 27.28 6.84 -8.42
N LEU A 265 25.96 6.66 -8.35
CA LEU A 265 25.22 6.69 -7.10
C LEU A 265 25.30 5.30 -6.48
N LYS A 266 25.77 5.22 -5.24
CA LYS A 266 25.81 3.96 -4.49
C LYS A 266 24.38 3.55 -4.13
N LEU A 267 23.87 2.55 -4.83
CA LEU A 267 22.59 1.91 -4.57
C LEU A 267 22.81 0.46 -4.18
N GLU A 268 21.87 -0.12 -3.45
CA GLU A 268 21.86 -1.56 -3.17
C GLU A 268 21.58 -2.34 -4.47
N ASP A 269 22.20 -3.51 -4.66
CA ASP A 269 22.06 -4.30 -5.89
C ASP A 269 20.60 -4.70 -6.19
N GLU A 270 19.83 -5.04 -5.15
CA GLU A 270 18.39 -5.33 -5.26
C GLU A 270 17.62 -4.13 -5.82
N ALA A 271 18.01 -2.91 -5.43
CA ALA A 271 17.40 -1.67 -5.88
C ALA A 271 17.68 -1.37 -7.35
N VAL A 272 18.88 -1.70 -7.84
CA VAL A 272 19.25 -1.55 -9.26
C VAL A 272 18.47 -2.54 -10.13
N SER A 273 18.27 -3.76 -9.66
CA SER A 273 17.51 -4.80 -10.38
C SER A 273 16.06 -4.40 -10.68
N LEU A 274 15.42 -3.63 -9.79
CA LEU A 274 14.02 -3.17 -9.95
C LEU A 274 13.75 -2.39 -11.23
N VAL A 275 14.75 -1.70 -11.77
CA VAL A 275 14.61 -0.83 -12.94
C VAL A 275 15.39 -1.33 -14.16
N ALA A 276 16.11 -2.46 -14.03
CA ALA A 276 16.98 -2.99 -15.07
C ALA A 276 16.21 -3.42 -16.34
N GLU A 277 14.96 -3.85 -16.20
CA GLU A 277 14.12 -4.31 -17.31
C GLU A 277 13.31 -3.18 -17.98
N LEU A 278 13.34 -1.95 -17.45
CA LEU A 278 12.57 -0.84 -18.03
C LEU A 278 13.25 -0.33 -19.30
N SER A 279 12.48 -0.20 -20.38
CA SER A 279 12.93 0.59 -21.54
C SER A 279 13.10 2.07 -21.15
N GLY A 280 13.88 2.83 -21.93
CA GLY A 280 14.12 4.25 -21.65
C GLY A 280 12.83 5.10 -21.54
N GLU A 281 11.81 4.79 -22.36
CA GLU A 281 10.52 5.47 -22.29
C GLU A 281 9.73 5.09 -21.02
N GLN A 282 9.66 3.78 -20.70
CA GLN A 282 9.00 3.31 -19.49
C GLN A 282 9.67 3.89 -18.23
N LEU A 283 11.00 3.95 -18.23
CA LEU A 283 11.79 4.52 -17.15
C LEU A 283 11.50 6.02 -16.97
N ALA A 284 11.53 6.80 -18.06
CA ALA A 284 11.23 8.23 -18.00
C ALA A 284 9.78 8.50 -17.53
N GLN A 285 8.81 7.72 -18.02
CA GLN A 285 7.42 7.80 -17.59
C GLN A 285 7.25 7.42 -16.12
N ALA A 286 7.86 6.32 -15.67
CA ALA A 286 7.79 5.88 -14.28
C ALA A 286 8.43 6.92 -13.35
N TRP A 287 9.63 7.39 -13.66
CA TRP A 287 10.33 8.44 -12.91
C TRP A 287 9.48 9.70 -12.75
N TYR A 288 8.97 10.23 -13.87
CA TYR A 288 8.12 11.42 -13.82
C TYR A 288 6.87 11.21 -12.97
N ARG A 289 6.20 10.06 -13.12
CA ARG A 289 4.96 9.79 -12.38
C ARG A 289 5.21 9.59 -10.90
N PHE A 290 6.21 8.80 -10.51
CA PHE A 290 6.58 8.59 -9.10
C PHE A 290 6.97 9.88 -8.40
N LEU A 291 7.70 10.79 -9.07
CA LEU A 291 8.00 12.12 -8.51
C LEU A 291 6.73 12.89 -8.11
N HIS A 292 5.62 12.69 -8.84
CA HIS A 292 4.38 13.41 -8.64
C HIS A 292 3.32 12.66 -7.81
N VAL A 293 3.59 11.41 -7.40
CA VAL A 293 2.65 10.59 -6.61
C VAL A 293 2.36 11.23 -5.25
N LEU A 294 3.39 11.80 -4.59
CA LEU A 294 3.21 12.46 -3.29
C LEU A 294 2.42 13.77 -3.39
N GLY A 295 2.24 14.35 -4.59
CA GLY A 295 1.67 15.68 -4.80
C GLY A 295 2.60 16.81 -4.32
N ASN A 296 2.06 17.94 -3.84
CA ASN A 296 2.88 19.05 -3.36
C ASN A 296 3.40 18.77 -1.93
N PRO A 297 4.72 18.57 -1.72
CA PRO A 297 5.25 18.26 -0.40
C PRO A 297 4.99 19.35 0.65
N VAL A 298 4.84 20.61 0.24
CA VAL A 298 4.54 21.74 1.15
C VAL A 298 3.20 21.56 1.86
N ASP A 299 2.28 20.78 1.28
CA ASP A 299 0.98 20.49 1.91
C ASP A 299 1.14 19.68 3.19
N LEU A 300 2.26 18.96 3.39
CA LEU A 300 2.56 18.26 4.64
C LEU A 300 2.69 19.23 5.83
N CYS A 301 3.01 20.50 5.59
CA CYS A 301 3.04 21.53 6.63
C CYS A 301 1.65 22.04 7.04
N ARG A 302 0.58 21.57 6.38
CA ARG A 302 -0.81 22.00 6.62
C ARG A 302 -1.66 20.80 7.01
N PRO A 303 -1.71 20.43 8.30
CA PRO A 303 -2.48 19.26 8.69
C PRO A 303 -3.96 19.37 8.34
N GLU A 304 -4.51 20.58 8.14
CA GLU A 304 -5.91 20.80 7.72
C GLU A 304 -6.17 20.23 6.32
N LEU A 305 -5.17 20.26 5.43
CA LEU A 305 -5.29 19.67 4.10
C LEU A 305 -5.16 18.15 4.15
N VAL A 306 -4.26 17.64 4.99
CA VAL A 306 -4.02 16.20 5.14
C VAL A 306 -5.21 15.50 5.83
N SER A 307 -5.86 16.20 6.76
CA SER A 307 -7.01 15.69 7.51
C SER A 307 -8.33 15.74 6.74
N GLN A 308 -8.42 16.51 5.65
CA GLN A 308 -9.61 16.59 4.80
C GLN A 308 -9.65 15.44 3.79
N THR A 309 -9.65 14.21 4.29
CA THR A 309 -9.74 13.00 3.46
C THR A 309 -10.81 12.05 3.98
N PRO A 310 -11.40 11.19 3.12
CA PRO A 310 -12.48 10.29 3.51
C PRO A 310 -12.18 9.46 4.76
N GLY A 311 -10.95 8.96 4.89
CA GLY A 311 -10.55 8.15 6.04
C GLY A 311 -10.62 8.90 7.38
N PHE A 312 -10.29 10.19 7.42
CA PHE A 312 -10.41 10.97 8.66
C PHE A 312 -11.88 11.29 8.97
N TYR A 313 -12.72 11.51 7.96
CA TYR A 313 -14.16 11.69 8.18
C TYR A 313 -14.81 10.41 8.73
N SER A 314 -14.48 9.24 8.19
CA SER A 314 -14.92 7.97 8.74
C SER A 314 -14.42 7.74 10.17
N LEU A 315 -13.20 8.19 10.49
CA LEU A 315 -12.68 8.12 11.86
C LEU A 315 -13.45 9.00 12.85
N LEU A 316 -13.92 10.18 12.42
CA LEU A 316 -14.79 11.03 13.24
C LEU A 316 -16.13 10.37 13.51
N GLU A 317 -16.74 9.79 12.48
CA GLU A 317 -18.04 9.10 12.60
C GLU A 317 -17.96 7.91 13.57
N ALA A 318 -16.80 7.24 13.63
CA ALA A 318 -16.55 6.13 14.54
C ALA A 318 -16.17 6.54 15.97
N ASN A 319 -15.68 7.77 16.18
CA ASN A 319 -15.17 8.22 17.49
C ASN A 319 -15.86 9.49 17.98
N ASP A 320 -16.65 9.36 19.06
CA ASP A 320 -17.31 10.49 19.73
C ASP A 320 -16.34 11.51 20.37
N SER A 321 -15.05 11.18 20.46
CA SER A 321 -14.04 12.02 21.12
C SER A 321 -13.34 13.03 20.20
N ILE A 322 -13.34 12.79 18.88
CA ILE A 322 -12.67 13.66 17.92
C ILE A 322 -13.72 14.58 17.32
N VAL A 323 -13.64 15.87 17.64
CA VAL A 323 -14.60 16.87 17.14
C VAL A 323 -14.16 17.44 15.79
N ASP A 324 -12.85 17.42 15.50
CA ASP A 324 -12.25 17.97 14.27
C ASP A 324 -11.14 17.04 13.74
N PRO A 325 -11.12 16.70 12.42
CA PRO A 325 -10.10 15.82 11.84
C PRO A 325 -8.66 16.25 12.12
N PHE A 326 -8.42 17.57 12.21
CA PHE A 326 -7.09 18.15 12.42
C PHE A 326 -6.50 17.79 13.79
N GLN A 327 -7.34 17.44 14.76
CA GLN A 327 -6.90 17.13 16.13
C GLN A 327 -6.39 15.68 16.26
N SER A 328 -6.40 14.89 15.18
CA SER A 328 -5.93 13.52 15.22
C SER A 328 -4.44 13.45 15.63
N PRO A 329 -4.07 12.66 16.65
CA PRO A 329 -2.68 12.58 17.14
C PRO A 329 -1.65 12.17 16.09
N CYS A 330 -2.07 11.41 15.06
CA CYS A 330 -1.15 10.98 13.99
C CYS A 330 -0.60 12.15 13.17
N LEU A 331 -1.30 13.28 13.13
CA LEU A 331 -0.90 14.47 12.39
C LEU A 331 0.28 15.21 13.05
N ALA A 332 0.56 14.95 14.33
CA ALA A 332 1.71 15.52 15.03
C ALA A 332 3.06 15.11 14.39
N ALA A 333 3.10 14.01 13.63
CA ALA A 333 4.29 13.56 12.91
C ALA A 333 4.59 14.34 11.63
N LEU A 334 3.64 15.14 11.12
CA LEU A 334 3.75 15.78 9.81
C LEU A 334 4.99 16.67 9.61
N PRO A 335 5.44 17.49 10.58
CA PRO A 335 6.67 18.27 10.41
C PRO A 335 7.90 17.38 10.15
N HIS A 336 7.98 16.22 10.82
CA HIS A 336 9.04 15.25 10.62
C HIS A 336 8.92 14.55 9.26
N ILE A 337 7.70 14.22 8.85
CA ILE A 337 7.41 13.64 7.53
C ILE A 337 7.79 14.62 6.41
N PHE A 338 7.46 15.91 6.58
CA PHE A 338 7.87 16.98 5.67
C PHE A 338 9.39 17.10 5.58
N HIS A 339 10.08 17.16 6.72
CA HIS A 339 11.54 17.20 6.75
C HIS A 339 12.16 16.03 5.97
N ARG A 340 11.65 14.80 6.16
CA ARG A 340 12.10 13.62 5.41
C ARG A 340 11.83 13.74 3.90
N ALA A 341 10.68 14.29 3.50
CA ALA A 341 10.38 14.51 2.08
C ALA A 341 11.37 15.50 1.45
N MET A 342 11.67 16.59 2.15
CA MET A 342 12.63 17.59 1.68
C MET A 342 14.06 17.07 1.64
N MET A 343 14.47 16.24 2.61
CA MET A 343 15.76 15.53 2.57
C MET A 343 15.86 14.64 1.34
N GLY A 344 14.81 13.89 1.02
CA GLY A 344 14.77 13.08 -0.20
C GLY A 344 14.94 13.91 -1.47
N ILE A 345 14.19 15.01 -1.58
CA ILE A 345 14.33 15.95 -2.72
C ILE A 345 15.74 16.53 -2.81
N ALA A 346 16.35 16.90 -1.69
CA ALA A 346 17.74 17.37 -1.66
C ALA A 346 18.70 16.29 -2.20
N THR A 347 18.53 15.02 -1.80
CA THR A 347 19.32 13.91 -2.35
C THR A 347 19.13 13.75 -3.87
N LEU A 348 17.91 13.96 -4.39
CA LEU A 348 17.70 13.92 -5.84
C LEU A 348 18.41 15.08 -6.57
N VAL A 349 18.42 16.27 -5.96
CA VAL A 349 19.15 17.43 -6.49
C VAL A 349 20.65 17.16 -6.48
N ASP A 350 21.21 16.71 -5.36
CA ASP A 350 22.62 16.36 -5.24
C ASP A 350 23.01 15.29 -6.27
N ALA A 351 22.17 14.26 -6.41
CA ALA A 351 22.31 13.23 -7.42
C ALA A 351 22.36 13.82 -8.83
N THR A 352 21.49 14.78 -9.18
CA THR A 352 21.47 15.45 -10.50
C THR A 352 22.62 16.42 -10.73
N LEU A 353 23.25 16.92 -9.66
CA LEU A 353 24.46 17.73 -9.71
C LEU A 353 25.74 16.87 -9.76
N GLY A 354 25.62 15.55 -9.67
CA GLY A 354 26.76 14.63 -9.60
C GLY A 354 27.48 14.65 -8.26
N ILE A 355 26.87 15.20 -7.21
CA ILE A 355 27.41 15.23 -5.85
C ILE A 355 27.10 13.88 -5.20
N SER A 356 28.10 13.00 -5.12
CA SER A 356 27.95 11.74 -4.40
C SER A 356 28.06 11.99 -2.89
N PRO A 357 27.15 11.48 -2.04
CA PRO A 357 27.19 11.67 -0.59
C PRO A 357 28.45 11.11 0.09
N VAL A 358 29.29 10.38 -0.66
CA VAL A 358 30.55 9.79 -0.19
C VAL A 358 31.72 10.79 -0.25
N ALA A 359 31.62 11.87 -1.04
CA ALA A 359 32.74 12.81 -1.21
C ALA A 359 33.08 13.60 0.07
N THR A 360 32.25 13.56 1.10
CA THR A 360 32.45 14.30 2.35
C THR A 360 33.10 13.51 3.49
N GLU A 361 33.25 12.18 3.40
CA GLU A 361 33.88 11.40 4.48
C GLU A 361 35.38 11.11 4.29
N GLU A 362 35.93 11.26 3.08
CA GLU A 362 37.34 10.89 2.83
C GLU A 362 38.37 11.99 3.17
N ASP A 363 37.96 13.22 3.49
CA ASP A 363 38.87 14.36 3.72
C ASP A 363 39.02 14.80 5.19
N HIS A 364 38.59 14.01 6.17
CA HIS A 364 38.84 14.29 7.59
C HIS A 364 39.52 13.10 8.31
N PRO A 365 40.79 13.24 8.77
CA PRO A 365 41.42 12.22 9.58
C PRO A 365 40.69 12.08 10.92
N LYS A 366 40.13 10.89 11.12
CA LYS A 366 39.47 10.38 12.31
C LYS A 366 40.31 10.65 13.56
N LEU A 367 39.83 11.49 14.48
CA LEU A 367 40.26 11.39 15.88
C LEU A 367 39.50 10.24 16.52
N THR A 368 40.29 9.30 17.01
CA THR A 368 40.00 8.00 17.61
C THR A 368 38.94 8.02 18.70
N SER A 369 38.02 7.07 18.59
CA SER A 369 37.23 6.48 19.68
C SER A 369 38.16 5.74 20.66
N TYR A 370 37.93 5.93 21.96
CA TYR A 370 38.30 4.98 22.99
C TYR A 370 37.07 4.70 23.85
N SER A 371 36.57 3.48 23.72
CA SER A 371 35.61 2.88 24.64
C SER A 371 36.35 2.31 25.85
N SER A 372 35.91 2.65 27.07
CA SER A 372 36.00 1.71 28.19
C SER A 372 35.09 2.13 29.35
N THR A 373 34.14 1.24 29.61
CA THR A 373 33.48 0.89 30.88
C THR A 373 34.18 1.35 32.16
N SER A 374 33.41 1.84 33.14
CA SER A 374 33.63 1.48 34.55
C SER A 374 32.47 1.90 35.46
N SER A 375 32.00 0.91 36.22
CA SER A 375 31.16 1.03 37.41
C SER A 375 32.01 1.11 38.68
N ALA A 376 31.53 1.90 39.65
CA ALA A 376 31.78 1.86 41.10
C ALA A 376 33.14 2.31 41.67
N GLY A 377 33.08 3.14 42.73
CA GLY A 377 34.03 3.08 43.85
C GLY A 377 34.62 4.40 44.32
N SER A 378 34.06 4.92 45.41
CA SER A 378 34.50 5.96 46.37
C SER A 378 36.00 6.32 46.50
N GLY A 379 36.27 7.60 46.79
CA GLY A 379 37.43 8.01 47.59
C GLY A 379 37.85 9.49 47.53
N SER A 380 37.54 10.25 48.60
CA SER A 380 38.32 11.37 49.20
C SER A 380 38.66 12.62 48.35
N VAL A 381 37.97 13.75 48.54
CA VAL A 381 38.37 14.92 49.37
C VAL A 381 39.73 15.55 49.02
N THR A 382 39.70 16.77 48.47
CA THR A 382 40.41 17.95 49.05
C THR A 382 39.91 19.24 48.40
N SER A 383 39.58 20.19 49.26
CA SER A 383 39.21 21.58 49.01
C SER A 383 40.45 22.45 48.75
N ASN A 384 40.36 23.43 47.85
CA ASN A 384 40.91 24.76 48.15
C ASN A 384 40.29 25.88 47.31
N THR A 385 40.07 26.97 48.00
CA THR A 385 39.45 28.26 47.64
C THR A 385 40.38 29.18 46.87
N GLY A 386 39.84 30.02 45.98
CA GLY A 386 40.54 31.19 45.43
C GLY A 386 39.66 32.03 44.49
N SER A 387 39.51 33.32 44.82
CA SER A 387 38.51 34.27 44.30
C SER A 387 38.99 35.08 43.08
N GLY A 388 38.06 35.36 42.14
CA GLY A 388 37.88 36.68 41.50
C GLY A 388 38.61 36.96 40.18
N THR A 389 37.85 37.21 39.10
CA THR A 389 37.72 38.54 38.43
C THR A 389 36.93 38.45 37.11
N THR A 390 36.17 39.52 36.88
CA THR A 390 35.29 39.90 35.77
C THR A 390 36.01 40.00 34.42
N THR A 391 35.33 39.71 33.29
CA THR A 391 35.30 40.50 32.02
C THR A 391 34.61 39.74 30.87
N THR A 392 33.61 40.38 30.27
CA THR A 392 33.07 40.14 28.91
C THR A 392 33.75 41.13 27.93
N PRO A 393 33.46 41.16 26.61
CA PRO A 393 33.41 40.16 25.51
C PRO A 393 34.45 40.59 24.40
N PRO A 394 34.42 40.30 23.05
CA PRO A 394 33.36 40.77 22.11
C PRO A 394 33.16 40.01 20.75
N HIS A 395 32.20 40.55 20.00
CA HIS A 395 31.63 40.20 18.70
C HIS A 395 32.50 40.53 17.45
N GLN A 396 32.24 39.76 16.38
CA GLN A 396 32.24 40.01 14.92
C GLN A 396 32.67 41.39 14.36
N ARG A 397 33.39 41.37 13.20
CA ARG A 397 33.05 42.17 12.01
C ARG A 397 33.81 41.76 10.73
N ARG A 398 33.09 41.50 9.63
CA ARG A 398 33.43 41.96 8.26
C ARG A 398 32.19 41.90 7.37
N GLY A 399 31.82 43.04 6.80
CA GLY A 399 30.88 43.17 5.67
C GLY A 399 31.65 43.10 4.34
N ALA A 400 31.12 43.40 3.16
CA ALA A 400 29.77 43.66 2.64
C ALA A 400 29.93 43.73 1.11
N THR A 401 28.99 43.24 0.27
CA THR A 401 28.58 43.97 -0.95
C THR A 401 27.29 43.42 -1.57
N ARG A 402 26.47 44.38 -2.01
CA ARG A 402 25.13 44.39 -2.62
C ARG A 402 24.96 43.57 -3.91
N ILE A 403 23.73 43.11 -4.16
CA ILE A 403 23.02 43.28 -5.45
C ILE A 403 21.53 43.59 -5.16
N SER A 404 20.98 44.53 -5.92
CA SER A 404 19.65 45.13 -5.77
C SER A 404 18.64 44.57 -6.79
N ALA A 405 17.40 44.40 -6.32
CA ALA A 405 16.10 44.63 -6.98
C ALA A 405 15.80 44.08 -8.40
N ILE A 406 14.77 43.24 -8.47
CA ILE A 406 13.88 43.07 -9.62
C ILE A 406 12.50 43.63 -9.26
N SER A 407 11.89 44.30 -10.23
CA SER A 407 10.65 45.08 -10.21
C SER A 407 9.36 44.27 -10.18
N ASN A 408 8.34 44.87 -9.54
CA ASN A 408 6.95 44.41 -9.37
C ASN A 408 6.17 44.18 -10.67
N LEU A 409 5.31 43.16 -10.67
CA LEU A 409 4.09 43.04 -11.49
C LEU A 409 2.88 42.66 -10.62
N LYS A 410 2.02 43.67 -10.43
CA LYS A 410 0.55 43.76 -10.24
C LYS A 410 -0.35 42.59 -9.77
N ALA A 411 -1.36 43.04 -9.00
CA ALA A 411 -2.75 42.56 -8.85
C ALA A 411 -2.93 41.34 -7.94
N GLY A 412 -3.96 41.20 -7.11
CA GLY A 412 -5.25 41.88 -6.98
C GLY A 412 -6.17 40.87 -6.28
N MET A 413 -6.93 41.32 -5.28
CA MET A 413 -7.83 40.51 -4.45
C MET A 413 -8.78 39.62 -5.29
N SER A 414 -9.06 38.40 -4.81
CA SER A 414 -10.34 37.69 -4.98
C SER A 414 -10.40 36.44 -4.08
N LYS A 415 -11.29 36.45 -3.08
CA LYS A 415 -11.89 35.23 -2.52
C LYS A 415 -12.82 34.61 -3.58
N PRO A 416 -13.02 33.29 -3.57
CA PRO A 416 -14.34 32.77 -3.19
C PRO A 416 -14.19 31.52 -2.29
N GLY A 417 -15.14 31.12 -1.46
CA GLY A 417 -16.57 31.30 -1.53
C GLY A 417 -17.18 29.93 -1.27
N VAL A 418 -17.66 29.76 -0.04
CA VAL A 418 -18.38 28.60 0.50
C VAL A 418 -19.63 28.35 -0.33
N PHE A 419 -19.89 27.10 -0.73
CA PHE A 419 -21.22 26.67 -1.13
C PHE A 419 -21.75 25.66 -0.11
N SER A 420 -22.72 26.14 0.67
CA SER A 420 -23.69 25.33 1.39
C SER A 420 -25.00 25.27 0.62
N ASN A 421 -25.74 24.20 0.88
CA ASN A 421 -27.16 23.95 0.63
C ASN A 421 -27.61 23.53 -0.78
N ILE A 422 -27.96 22.24 -0.88
CA ILE A 422 -29.38 21.85 -1.02
C ILE A 422 -29.69 20.77 0.02
N ARG A 423 -30.58 21.09 0.96
CA ARG A 423 -31.30 20.16 1.86
C ARG A 423 -32.77 20.32 1.54
N SER A 424 -33.48 19.21 1.32
CA SER A 424 -34.85 19.03 1.82
C SER A 424 -35.24 17.54 1.81
N SER A 425 -35.19 16.99 3.01
CA SER A 425 -36.00 15.90 3.61
C SER A 425 -37.51 16.06 3.33
N THR A 426 -38.37 15.03 3.34
CA THR A 426 -38.86 14.22 4.49
C THR A 426 -39.79 13.09 3.97
N SER A 427 -39.54 11.80 4.25
CA SER A 427 -40.18 10.90 5.27
C SER A 427 -41.66 10.49 5.14
N SER A 428 -41.85 9.16 4.99
CA SER A 428 -42.77 8.22 5.67
C SER A 428 -44.30 8.19 5.44
N ALA A 429 -44.75 7.01 4.97
CA ALA A 429 -45.71 6.06 5.61
C ALA A 429 -47.01 5.70 4.84
N LEU A 430 -47.33 4.39 4.96
CA LEU A 430 -48.62 3.68 4.84
C LEU A 430 -49.08 3.12 3.46
N ALA A 431 -49.12 1.78 3.41
CA ALA A 431 -49.97 0.95 2.53
C ALA A 431 -51.41 0.88 3.13
N PRO A 432 -52.48 0.42 2.42
CA PRO A 432 -52.59 -0.98 1.95
C PRO A 432 -53.41 -1.27 0.66
N ALA A 433 -53.26 -2.52 0.19
CA ALA A 433 -54.20 -3.45 -0.46
C ALA A 433 -54.91 -3.11 -1.81
N ALA A 434 -54.69 -3.94 -2.84
CA ALA A 434 -55.57 -5.08 -3.21
C ALA A 434 -55.30 -5.64 -4.64
N THR A 435 -55.12 -6.97 -4.73
CA THR A 435 -55.65 -7.92 -5.74
C THR A 435 -55.60 -7.54 -7.23
N THR A 436 -54.88 -8.22 -8.13
CA THR A 436 -55.18 -9.53 -8.78
C THR A 436 -54.16 -9.64 -9.95
N GLY A 437 -53.52 -10.78 -10.21
CA GLY A 437 -53.98 -11.76 -11.19
C GLY A 437 -52.81 -12.25 -12.06
N ALA A 438 -52.80 -13.54 -12.37
CA ALA A 438 -51.83 -14.29 -13.18
C ALA A 438 -51.75 -13.75 -14.65
N SER A 439 -50.92 -14.17 -15.59
CA SER A 439 -50.20 -15.42 -15.86
C SER A 439 -49.38 -15.27 -17.16
N LEU A 440 -48.29 -16.03 -17.25
CA LEU A 440 -47.74 -16.76 -18.41
C LEU A 440 -47.25 -16.06 -19.71
N ALA A 441 -46.11 -16.59 -20.13
CA ALA A 441 -45.36 -16.39 -21.36
C ALA A 441 -46.03 -16.96 -22.61
N ALA A 442 -45.67 -16.42 -23.79
CA ALA A 442 -45.65 -17.15 -25.05
C ALA A 442 -44.71 -16.48 -26.09
N ALA A 443 -44.04 -17.33 -26.87
CA ALA A 443 -42.94 -17.08 -27.80
C ALA A 443 -43.38 -16.55 -29.20
N PRO A 444 -42.46 -16.23 -30.13
CA PRO A 444 -42.73 -15.40 -31.32
C PRO A 444 -43.20 -16.18 -32.56
N LEU A 445 -43.95 -15.49 -33.43
CA LEU A 445 -44.59 -15.98 -34.66
C LEU A 445 -43.69 -15.84 -35.91
N VAL A 446 -43.73 -16.86 -36.78
CA VAL A 446 -43.14 -16.96 -38.13
C VAL A 446 -44.13 -16.42 -39.19
N PRO A 447 -43.69 -15.80 -40.31
CA PRO A 447 -44.59 -15.25 -41.33
C PRO A 447 -44.97 -16.26 -42.45
N PRO A 448 -46.11 -16.06 -43.16
CA PRO A 448 -46.61 -16.95 -44.22
C PRO A 448 -46.16 -16.54 -45.65
N PRO A 449 -46.33 -17.42 -46.66
CA PRO A 449 -45.81 -17.22 -48.01
C PRO A 449 -46.80 -16.51 -48.96
N THR A 450 -46.26 -15.86 -49.99
CA THR A 450 -46.99 -15.19 -51.07
C THR A 450 -47.13 -16.07 -52.33
N PRO A 451 -48.28 -16.01 -53.04
CA PRO A 451 -48.40 -16.34 -54.46
C PRO A 451 -48.98 -15.16 -55.28
N PRO A 452 -49.15 -15.27 -56.60
CA PRO A 452 -48.35 -15.98 -57.61
C PRO A 452 -47.36 -15.06 -58.36
#